data_AF-A0A8J2YIS4-F1
#
_entry.id   AF-A0A8J2YIS4-F1
#
_cell.length_a   1.000
_cell.length_b   1.000
_cell.length_c   1.000
_cell.angle_alpha   90.00
_cell.angle_beta   90.00
_cell.angle_gamma   90.00
#
_symmetry.space_group_name_H-M   'P 1'
#
loop_
_entity.id
_entity.type
_entity.pdbx_description
1 polymer ?
#
loop_
_entity_poly.entity_id
_entity_poly.type
_entity_poly.pdbx_seq_one_letter_code
_entity_poly.pdbx_strand_id
1 'polypeptide(L)'
;MFKSKTLNTVIITMAVLTVISASLYFYLNHKAQAKSSPPTVSEIVKHLSVSTDEITTNLSDNKFIKVSFLMQVSNKDAKDELTKRQFQVNNAILYLLSNKTEKDLQGQKGIKDLETALKDKLNGLMKSGKVTHVYTTEKIIQ
;
A
#
# COMPACT_ATOMS: atom_id res chain seq x y z
N MET A 1 -9.37 16.04 -56.38
CA MET A 1 -10.63 16.74 -56.05
C MET A 1 -11.74 16.11 -56.87
N PHE A 2 -12.79 15.60 -56.22
CA PHE A 2 -13.91 14.96 -56.93
C PHE A 2 -14.75 16.02 -57.67
N LYS A 3 -15.30 15.64 -58.83
CA LYS A 3 -15.99 16.53 -59.77
C LYS A 3 -17.29 17.14 -59.20
N SER A 4 -17.84 16.60 -58.11
CA SER A 4 -19.02 17.13 -57.41
C SER A 4 -18.65 17.83 -56.11
N LYS A 5 -19.10 19.09 -55.98
CA LYS A 5 -18.84 19.94 -54.80
C LYS A 5 -19.34 19.31 -53.50
N THR A 6 -20.47 18.61 -53.54
CA THR A 6 -21.07 17.91 -52.40
C THR A 6 -20.23 16.72 -51.93
N LEU A 7 -19.66 15.93 -52.85
CA LEU A 7 -18.81 14.79 -52.50
C LEU A 7 -17.50 15.25 -51.86
N ASN A 8 -16.94 16.37 -52.33
CA ASN A 8 -15.75 16.95 -51.72
C ASN A 8 -16.05 17.47 -50.30
N THR A 9 -17.22 18.08 -50.06
CA THR A 9 -17.64 18.52 -48.71
C THR A 9 -17.86 17.35 -47.74
N VAL A 10 -18.46 16.24 -48.19
CA VAL A 10 -18.66 15.04 -47.36
C VAL A 10 -17.32 14.38 -46.99
N ILE A 11 -16.38 14.31 -47.92
CA ILE A 11 -15.05 13.73 -47.65
C ILE A 11 -14.25 14.62 -46.69
N ILE A 12 -14.31 15.94 -46.83
CA ILE A 12 -13.64 16.88 -45.93
C ILE A 12 -14.22 16.80 -44.52
N THR A 13 -15.55 16.76 -44.37
CA THR A 13 -16.19 16.66 -43.04
C THR A 13 -15.86 15.34 -42.35
N MET A 14 -15.82 14.23 -43.09
CA MET A 14 -15.42 12.93 -42.55
C MET A 14 -13.95 12.91 -42.10
N ALA A 15 -13.06 13.55 -42.87
CA ALA A 15 -11.65 13.69 -42.50
C ALA A 15 -11.44 14.58 -41.27
N VAL A 16 -12.26 15.62 -41.07
CA VAL A 16 -12.18 16.46 -39.87
C VAL A 16 -12.65 15.69 -38.64
N LEU A 17 -13.72 14.89 -38.76
CA LEU A 17 -14.24 14.08 -37.65
C LEU A 17 -13.25 13.01 -37.18
N THR A 18 -12.50 12.38 -38.09
CA THR A 18 -11.47 11.40 -37.71
C THR A 18 -10.30 12.03 -36.98
N VAL A 19 -9.86 13.23 -37.41
CA VAL A 19 -8.79 13.98 -36.73
C VAL A 19 -9.20 14.39 -35.32
N ILE A 20 -10.43 14.88 -35.12
CA ILE A 20 -10.94 15.25 -33.79
C ILE A 20 -10.99 14.03 -32.86
N SER A 21 -11.49 12.90 -33.38
CA SER A 21 -11.60 11.65 -32.61
C SER A 21 -10.23 11.11 -32.18
N ALA A 22 -9.24 11.12 -33.10
CA ALA A 22 -7.87 10.72 -32.80
C ALA A 22 -7.20 11.64 -31.77
N SER A 23 -7.44 12.95 -31.86
CA SER A 23 -6.93 13.95 -30.92
C SER A 23 -7.47 13.73 -29.51
N LEU A 24 -8.79 13.46 -29.40
CA LEU A 24 -9.43 13.17 -28.13
C LEU A 24 -8.94 11.85 -27.53
N TYR A 25 -8.80 10.80 -28.36
CA TYR A 25 -8.24 9.52 -27.94
C TYR A 25 -6.81 9.67 -27.39
N PHE A 26 -5.95 10.41 -28.10
CA PHE A 26 -4.57 10.65 -27.69
C PHE A 26 -4.50 11.46 -26.39
N TYR A 27 -5.34 12.49 -26.25
CA TYR A 27 -5.41 13.31 -25.03
C TYR A 27 -5.85 12.49 -23.80
N LEU A 28 -6.89 11.66 -23.95
CA LEU A 28 -7.37 10.80 -22.87
C LEU A 28 -6.34 9.74 -22.48
N ASN A 29 -5.66 9.12 -23.47
CA ASN A 29 -4.66 8.09 -23.21
C ASN A 29 -3.38 8.69 -22.55
N HIS A 30 -2.99 9.90 -22.93
CA HIS A 30 -1.87 10.59 -22.30
C HIS A 30 -2.17 10.99 -20.84
N LYS A 31 -3.41 11.41 -20.56
CA LYS A 31 -3.87 11.72 -19.19
C LYS A 31 -4.01 10.46 -18.32
N ALA A 32 -4.34 9.32 -18.93
CA ALA A 32 -4.36 8.02 -18.25
C ALA A 32 -2.93 7.54 -17.90
N GLN A 33 -1.95 7.75 -18.78
CA GLN A 33 -0.54 7.46 -18.50
C GLN A 33 0.08 8.37 -17.42
N ALA A 34 -0.34 9.63 -17.33
CA ALA A 34 0.15 10.57 -16.31
C ALA A 34 -0.29 10.23 -14.87
N LYS A 35 -1.25 9.32 -14.68
CA LYS A 35 -1.67 8.80 -13.36
C LYS A 35 -0.92 7.53 -12.94
N SER A 36 -0.02 7.02 -13.79
CA SER A 36 0.63 5.71 -13.62
C SER A 36 2.05 5.77 -13.06
N SER A 37 2.49 6.93 -12.54
CA SER A 37 3.77 6.99 -11.83
C SER A 37 3.63 6.28 -10.47
N PRO A 38 4.43 5.25 -10.19
CA PRO A 38 4.50 4.67 -8.86
C PRO A 38 4.82 5.77 -7.84
N PRO A 39 4.18 5.81 -6.67
CA PRO A 39 4.45 6.82 -5.67
C PRO A 39 5.93 6.80 -5.28
N THR A 40 6.50 7.99 -5.12
CA THR A 40 7.91 8.16 -4.76
C THR A 40 8.14 7.61 -3.35
N VAL A 41 9.32 7.07 -3.02
CA VAL A 41 9.64 6.55 -1.67
C VAL A 41 9.32 7.56 -0.57
N SER A 42 9.55 8.86 -0.81
CA SER A 42 9.21 9.94 0.14
C SER A 42 7.70 10.10 0.38
N GLU A 43 6.87 9.87 -0.65
CA GLU A 43 5.41 9.93 -0.54
C GLU A 43 4.85 8.70 0.16
N ILE A 44 5.46 7.53 -0.07
CA ILE A 44 5.13 6.30 0.65
C ILE A 44 5.35 6.50 2.15
N VAL A 45 6.54 6.97 2.55
CA VAL A 45 6.86 7.17 3.97
C VAL A 45 5.99 8.27 4.61
N LYS A 46 5.73 9.38 3.91
CA LYS A 46 4.94 10.49 4.49
C LYS A 46 3.44 10.21 4.54
N HIS A 47 2.88 9.60 3.50
CA HIS A 47 1.43 9.55 3.32
C HIS A 47 0.84 8.14 3.39
N LEU A 48 1.66 7.10 3.31
CA LEU A 48 1.21 5.70 3.27
C LEU A 48 1.91 4.83 4.31
N SER A 49 2.54 5.42 5.33
CA SER A 49 3.12 4.68 6.44
C SER A 49 2.50 5.08 7.79
N VAL A 50 2.36 4.09 8.66
CA VAL A 50 1.93 4.21 10.06
C VAL A 50 2.94 3.50 10.94
N SER A 51 3.52 4.24 11.89
CA SER A 51 4.39 3.67 12.91
C SER A 51 3.57 3.21 14.10
N THR A 52 4.03 2.15 14.76
CA THR A 52 3.56 1.76 16.09
C THR A 52 4.46 2.36 17.15
N ASP A 53 3.89 2.58 18.33
CA ASP A 53 4.66 2.90 19.52
C ASP A 53 5.49 1.68 19.95
N GLU A 54 6.45 1.92 20.85
CA GLU A 54 7.24 0.86 21.44
C GLU A 54 6.35 -0.09 22.27
N ILE A 55 6.37 -1.37 21.92
CA ILE A 55 5.60 -2.41 22.63
C ILE A 55 6.56 -3.33 23.35
N THR A 56 6.38 -3.45 24.66
CA THR A 56 7.13 -4.39 25.50
C THR A 56 6.20 -5.48 26.01
N THR A 57 6.59 -6.74 25.84
CA THR A 57 5.83 -7.91 26.32
C THR A 57 6.74 -9.08 26.65
N ASN A 58 6.15 -10.07 27.34
CA ASN A 58 6.74 -11.38 27.54
C ASN A 58 6.51 -12.28 26.33
N LEU A 59 7.54 -13.04 26.00
CA LEU A 59 7.51 -14.20 25.10
C LEU A 59 7.07 -15.45 25.87
N SER A 60 6.78 -16.54 25.15
CA SER A 60 6.31 -17.79 25.76
C SER A 60 7.39 -18.50 26.59
N ASP A 61 8.66 -18.15 26.39
CA ASP A 61 9.83 -18.69 27.09
C ASP A 61 10.31 -17.79 28.25
N ASN A 62 9.42 -16.93 28.78
CA ASN A 62 9.67 -15.98 29.87
C ASN A 62 10.76 -14.94 29.56
N LYS A 63 11.10 -14.73 28.29
CA LYS A 63 11.96 -13.63 27.85
C LYS A 63 11.16 -12.37 27.60
N PHE A 64 11.82 -11.23 27.72
CA PHE A 64 11.21 -9.94 27.42
C PHE A 64 11.56 -9.55 25.99
N ILE A 65 10.58 -9.02 25.28
CA ILE A 65 10.79 -8.43 23.97
C ILE A 65 10.27 -7.00 23.95
N LYS A 66 11.07 -6.12 23.36
CA LYS A 66 10.72 -4.76 22.99
C LYS A 66 10.79 -4.65 21.48
N VAL A 67 9.69 -4.24 20.85
CA VAL A 67 9.60 -4.09 19.39
C VAL A 67 8.82 -2.86 18.97
N SER A 68 9.19 -2.36 17.80
CA SER A 68 8.50 -1.28 17.09
C SER A 68 8.39 -1.64 15.61
N PHE A 69 7.26 -1.32 14.99
CA PHE A 69 6.97 -1.60 13.58
C PHE A 69 6.57 -0.33 12.81
N LEU A 70 6.96 -0.31 11.53
CA LEU A 70 6.47 0.62 10.53
C LEU A 70 5.65 -0.16 9.49
N MET A 71 4.40 0.22 9.30
CA MET A 71 3.47 -0.46 8.40
C MET A 71 3.18 0.43 7.20
N GLN A 72 3.38 -0.10 6.01
CA GLN A 72 2.98 0.54 4.75
C GLN A 72 1.56 0.11 4.38
N VAL A 73 0.73 1.05 4.00
CA VAL A 73 -0.66 0.83 3.58
C VAL A 73 -0.86 1.15 2.10
N SER A 74 -1.95 0.61 1.53
CA SER A 74 -2.27 0.75 0.11
C SER A 74 -2.73 2.16 -0.30
N ASN A 75 -3.36 2.92 0.60
CA ASN A 75 -3.93 4.23 0.30
C ASN A 75 -4.09 5.08 1.59
N LYS A 76 -4.53 6.32 1.45
CA LYS A 76 -4.70 7.25 2.57
C LYS A 76 -5.85 6.85 3.52
N ASP A 77 -6.94 6.31 3.01
CA ASP A 77 -8.07 5.89 3.85
C ASP A 77 -7.68 4.72 4.76
N ALA A 78 -6.86 3.81 4.25
CA ALA A 78 -6.25 2.71 5.00
C ALA A 78 -5.31 3.23 6.11
N LYS A 79 -4.59 4.34 5.87
CA LYS A 79 -3.77 5.00 6.89
C LYS A 79 -4.66 5.49 8.04
N ASP A 80 -5.69 6.25 7.71
CA ASP A 80 -6.60 6.82 8.71
C ASP A 80 -7.36 5.73 9.49
N GLU A 81 -7.76 4.64 8.82
CA GLU A 81 -8.37 3.49 9.48
C GLU A 81 -7.37 2.81 10.44
N LEU A 82 -6.15 2.52 9.98
CA LEU A 82 -5.15 1.83 10.78
C LEU A 82 -4.74 2.66 12.01
N THR A 83 -4.59 3.97 11.85
CA THR A 83 -4.35 4.91 12.96
C THR A 83 -5.49 4.90 13.98
N LYS A 84 -6.76 4.86 13.55
CA LYS A 84 -7.90 4.74 14.48
C LYS A 84 -7.96 3.38 15.17
N ARG A 85 -7.45 2.34 14.51
CA ARG A 85 -7.38 0.97 15.03
C ARG A 85 -6.07 0.66 15.76
N GLN A 86 -5.30 1.66 16.18
CA GLN A 86 -4.02 1.46 16.84
C GLN A 86 -4.12 0.51 18.05
N PHE A 87 -5.21 0.57 18.81
CA PHE A 87 -5.46 -0.36 19.91
C PHE A 87 -5.57 -1.83 19.46
N GLN A 88 -6.17 -2.10 18.29
CA GLN A 88 -6.25 -3.44 17.71
C GLN A 88 -4.91 -3.88 17.13
N VAL A 89 -4.14 -2.94 16.57
CA VAL A 89 -2.78 -3.21 16.11
C VAL A 89 -1.91 -3.65 17.28
N ASN A 90 -1.89 -2.87 18.37
CA ASN A 90 -1.10 -3.16 19.56
C ASN A 90 -1.52 -4.51 20.19
N ASN A 91 -2.82 -4.80 20.24
CA ASN A 91 -3.34 -6.08 20.72
C ASN A 91 -2.93 -7.26 19.82
N ALA A 92 -2.98 -7.09 18.50
CA ALA A 92 -2.54 -8.11 17.54
C ALA A 92 -1.04 -8.41 17.69
N ILE A 93 -0.21 -7.37 17.85
CA ILE A 93 1.23 -7.52 18.11
C ILE A 93 1.44 -8.29 19.42
N LEU A 94 0.75 -7.89 20.50
CA LEU A 94 0.85 -8.56 21.79
C LEU A 94 0.54 -10.06 21.67
N TYR A 95 -0.60 -10.42 21.08
CA TYR A 95 -0.99 -11.82 20.92
C TYR A 95 -0.06 -12.64 20.02
N LEU A 96 0.49 -12.01 18.98
CA LEU A 96 1.46 -12.69 18.12
C LEU A 96 2.75 -12.98 18.91
N LEU A 97 3.27 -12.01 19.65
CA LEU A 97 4.51 -12.13 20.41
C LEU A 97 4.38 -13.07 21.61
N SER A 98 3.26 -13.06 22.32
CA SER A 98 3.04 -13.96 23.47
C SER A 98 3.08 -15.45 23.11
N ASN A 99 2.88 -15.78 21.83
CA ASN A 99 2.95 -17.16 21.32
C ASN A 99 4.29 -17.50 20.65
N LYS A 100 5.30 -16.62 20.75
CA LYS A 100 6.62 -16.82 20.15
C LYS A 100 7.68 -17.04 21.22
N THR A 101 8.68 -17.83 20.87
CA THR A 101 9.92 -17.97 21.61
C THR A 101 11.00 -17.06 21.04
N GLU A 102 12.10 -16.87 21.76
CA GLU A 102 13.26 -16.16 21.22
C GLU A 102 13.76 -16.79 19.92
N LYS A 103 13.82 -18.13 19.85
CA LYS A 103 14.31 -18.86 18.67
C LYS A 103 13.46 -18.59 17.44
N ASP A 104 12.14 -18.45 17.61
CA ASP A 104 11.23 -18.12 16.50
C ASP A 104 11.45 -16.71 15.95
N LEU A 105 12.03 -15.83 16.77
CA LEU A 105 12.29 -14.43 16.44
C LEU A 105 13.77 -14.18 16.11
N GLN A 106 14.61 -15.22 16.13
CA GLN A 106 16.02 -15.15 15.78
C GLN A 106 16.22 -15.22 14.26
N GLY A 107 17.18 -14.42 13.78
CA GLY A 107 17.55 -14.36 12.37
C GLY A 107 16.51 -13.70 11.47
N GLN A 108 16.88 -13.54 10.18
CA GLN A 108 16.05 -12.87 9.18
C GLN A 108 14.72 -13.59 8.93
N LYS A 109 14.73 -14.93 8.96
CA LYS A 109 13.53 -15.74 8.71
C LYS A 109 12.46 -15.49 9.77
N GLY A 110 12.82 -15.53 11.05
CA GLY A 110 11.88 -15.31 12.15
C GLY A 110 11.23 -13.93 12.12
N ILE A 111 12.01 -12.89 11.81
CA ILE A 111 11.51 -11.53 11.64
C ILE A 111 10.52 -11.45 10.48
N LYS A 112 10.87 -12.03 9.32
CA LYS A 112 9.99 -12.02 8.13
C LYS A 112 8.69 -12.78 8.38
N ASP A 113 8.75 -13.88 9.12
CA ASP A 113 7.57 -14.67 9.48
C ASP A 113 6.65 -13.86 10.43
N LEU A 114 7.21 -13.11 11.38
CA LEU A 114 6.46 -12.20 12.25
C LEU A 114 5.80 -11.06 11.46
N GLU A 115 6.54 -10.40 10.56
CA GLU A 115 6.04 -9.32 9.71
C GLU A 115 4.87 -9.81 8.83
N THR A 116 5.00 -11.01 8.28
CA THR A 116 3.96 -11.62 7.45
C THR A 116 2.72 -11.96 8.28
N ALA A 117 2.89 -12.59 9.45
CA ALA A 117 1.78 -12.92 10.33
C ALA A 117 1.03 -11.67 10.82
N LEU A 118 1.76 -10.61 11.16
CA LEU A 118 1.16 -9.34 11.57
C LEU A 118 0.39 -8.70 10.41
N LYS A 119 0.99 -8.62 9.22
CA LYS A 119 0.33 -8.11 8.01
C LYS A 119 -0.99 -8.84 7.74
N ASP A 120 -0.98 -10.17 7.79
CA ASP A 120 -2.16 -10.98 7.48
C ASP A 120 -3.26 -10.79 8.55
N LYS A 121 -2.87 -10.72 9.83
CA LYS A 121 -3.78 -10.43 10.94
C LYS A 121 -4.44 -9.06 10.79
N LEU A 122 -3.66 -8.02 10.45
CA LEU A 122 -4.16 -6.66 10.27
C LEU A 122 -5.06 -6.53 9.04
N ASN A 123 -4.70 -7.16 7.93
CA ASN A 123 -5.51 -7.19 6.73
C ASN A 123 -6.88 -7.84 6.96
N GLY A 124 -6.99 -8.81 7.87
CA GLY A 124 -8.27 -9.38 8.28
C GLY A 124 -9.17 -8.42 9.07
N LEU A 125 -8.62 -7.35 9.65
CA LEU A 125 -9.34 -6.35 10.44
C LEU A 125 -9.73 -5.10 9.64
N MET A 126 -9.02 -4.83 8.54
CA MET A 126 -9.20 -3.64 7.70
C MET A 126 -10.35 -3.79 6.72
N LYS A 127 -11.03 -2.68 6.40
CA LYS A 127 -12.11 -2.64 5.42
C LYS A 127 -11.84 -1.66 4.28
N SER A 128 -11.15 -0.56 4.55
CA SER A 128 -10.92 0.55 3.61
C SER A 128 -9.54 0.48 2.93
N GLY A 129 -8.94 -0.70 2.89
CA GLY A 129 -7.68 -0.99 2.19
C GLY A 129 -6.91 -2.11 2.86
N LYS A 130 -5.60 -2.13 2.66
CA LYS A 130 -4.72 -3.19 3.19
C LYS A 130 -3.34 -2.68 3.58
N VAL A 131 -2.73 -3.34 4.55
CA VAL A 131 -1.29 -3.31 4.84
C VAL A 131 -0.56 -4.07 3.73
N THR A 132 0.33 -3.38 3.02
CA THR A 132 1.16 -3.95 1.95
C THR A 132 2.46 -4.53 2.51
N HIS A 133 3.10 -3.81 3.43
CA HIS A 133 4.34 -4.22 4.06
C HIS A 133 4.35 -3.87 5.55
N VAL A 134 5.01 -4.70 6.33
CA VAL A 134 5.30 -4.47 7.75
C VAL A 134 6.81 -4.56 7.87
N TYR A 135 7.41 -3.55 8.48
CA TYR A 135 8.85 -3.48 8.72
C TYR A 135 9.10 -3.43 10.22
N THR A 136 9.94 -4.32 10.72
CA THR A 136 10.43 -4.25 12.09
C THR A 136 11.51 -3.19 12.16
N THR A 137 11.25 -2.08 12.86
CA THR A 137 12.21 -0.97 12.98
C THR A 137 13.09 -1.11 14.21
N GLU A 138 12.58 -1.74 15.26
CA GLU A 138 13.31 -1.99 16.49
C GLU A 138 12.96 -3.38 17.04
N LYS A 139 13.96 -4.08 17.55
CA LYS A 139 13.81 -5.37 18.20
C LYS A 139 14.93 -5.57 19.21
N ILE A 140 14.56 -5.71 20.48
CA ILE A 140 15.46 -6.02 21.58
C ILE A 140 14.84 -7.19 22.36
N ILE A 141 15.62 -8.26 22.57
CA ILE A 141 15.24 -9.41 23.41
C ILE A 141 16.15 -9.43 24.62
N GLN A 142 15.57 -9.60 25.82
CA GLN A 142 16.26 -9.68 27.11
C GLN A 142 15.92 -11.00 27.83
#